data_AF-A0A2E1GS15-F1
#
_entry.id   AF-A0A2E1GS15-F1
#
_cell.length_a   1.000
_cell.length_b   1.000
_cell.length_c   1.000
_cell.angle_alpha   90.00
_cell.angle_beta   90.00
_cell.angle_gamma   90.00
#
_symmetry.space_group_name_H-M   'P 1'
#
loop_
_entity.id
_entity.type
_entity.pdbx_description
1 polymer ?
#
loop_
_entity_poly.entity_id
_entity_poly.type
_entity_poly.pdbx_seq_one_letter_code
_entity_poly.pdbx_strand_id
1 'polypeptide(L)'
;MSKNQRQYKEEEEGIRTEELNWFYRIITLGDRFSWKDFYDRLKKAILNFLIVFFGVLVSFGVEQKGAESDDRESNIENLIGLRDELKSMRTYTGEYKEQLVWVSDMYKKQYLKWEEDNDSIFVVFEEDGRYAPFSFYTSRDPFDPPRVVYDAIKLDGTFRFLGPELGRRVNRTYDGTQLKYIIENTASEEKTYIEDFEKRVKNKWVFDIDKIATEKSQFWIDNRKYIQKDKYLKYNLLKRIELWEQIIGQLDEYTIDVNSNIEYLDSIILDKEKEIKIVYWVFRPQDIGLR
;
A
#
# COMPACT_ATOMS: atom_id res chain seq x y z
N MET A 1 79.88 62.32 48.62
CA MET A 1 80.06 61.62 47.32
C MET A 1 79.16 60.40 47.34
N SER A 2 77.99 60.45 46.68
CA SER A 2 77.71 59.99 45.30
C SER A 2 77.10 58.58 45.30
N LYS A 3 75.77 58.48 45.08
CA LYS A 3 75.08 57.80 43.95
C LYS A 3 75.28 56.28 43.90
N ASN A 4 74.31 55.40 43.66
CA ASN A 4 72.99 55.49 43.03
C ASN A 4 72.31 54.14 43.30
N GLN A 5 71.05 54.15 43.72
CA GLN A 5 70.16 53.00 43.54
C GLN A 5 69.70 52.97 42.07
N ARG A 6 69.82 51.83 41.39
CA ARG A 6 69.15 51.60 40.10
C ARG A 6 68.16 50.45 40.28
N GLN A 7 66.88 50.81 40.30
CA GLN A 7 65.75 49.91 40.08
C GLN A 7 65.86 49.29 38.68
N TYR A 8 65.72 47.97 38.60
CA TYR A 8 65.38 47.28 37.36
C TYR A 8 63.87 47.43 37.12
N LYS A 9 63.51 48.07 36.01
CA LYS A 9 62.16 48.09 35.45
C LYS A 9 62.01 46.83 34.59
N GLU A 10 61.05 45.97 34.89
CA GLU A 10 60.58 44.97 33.93
C GLU A 10 60.00 45.73 32.72
N GLU A 11 60.49 45.41 31.51
CA GLU A 11 59.94 45.95 30.27
C GLU A 11 58.54 45.38 30.07
N GLU A 12 57.53 46.23 30.26
CA GLU A 12 56.13 45.85 30.07
C GLU A 12 55.82 45.70 28.57
N GLU A 13 55.66 44.46 28.08
CA GLU A 13 55.31 44.17 26.68
C GLU A 13 53.87 44.60 26.33
N GLY A 14 53.70 45.36 25.24
CA GLY A 14 52.41 45.75 24.66
C GLY A 14 52.23 47.26 24.46
N ILE A 15 51.46 47.66 23.45
CA ILE A 15 51.15 49.07 23.16
C ILE A 15 49.98 49.51 24.03
N ARG A 16 50.11 50.64 24.73
CA ARG A 16 49.02 51.17 25.58
C ARG A 16 47.81 51.57 24.73
N THR A 17 46.61 51.31 25.22
CA THR A 17 45.35 51.52 24.47
C THR A 17 45.16 52.98 24.03
N GLU A 18 45.74 53.92 24.80
CA GLU A 18 45.77 55.35 24.51
C GLU A 18 46.62 55.72 23.27
N GLU A 19 47.57 54.87 22.87
CA GLU A 19 48.45 55.10 21.72
C GLU A 19 47.92 54.44 20.43
N LEU A 20 46.81 53.69 20.51
CA LEU A 20 46.22 52.96 19.38
C LEU A 20 45.21 53.82 18.60
N ASN A 21 45.10 53.56 17.29
CA ASN A 21 44.07 54.13 16.42
C ASN A 21 42.66 53.66 16.83
N TRP A 22 41.62 54.45 16.55
CA TRP A 22 40.24 54.26 17.04
C TRP A 22 39.66 52.86 16.75
N PHE A 23 39.96 52.30 15.58
CA PHE A 23 39.55 50.94 15.20
C PHE A 23 40.17 49.87 16.10
N TYR A 24 41.47 49.98 16.40
CA TYR A 24 42.18 49.04 17.27
C TYR A 24 41.75 49.17 18.73
N ARG A 25 41.37 50.38 19.18
CA ARG A 25 40.79 50.57 20.52
C ARG A 25 39.47 49.83 20.72
N ILE A 26 38.63 49.74 19.68
CA ILE A 26 37.32 49.04 19.75
C ILE A 26 37.50 47.53 19.91
N ILE A 27 38.54 46.95 19.29
CA ILE A 27 38.81 45.50 19.32
C ILE A 27 39.79 45.09 20.43
N THR A 28 40.34 46.05 21.19
CA THR A 28 41.21 45.80 22.34
C THR A 28 40.38 45.72 23.62
N LEU A 29 40.42 44.59 24.32
CA LEU A 29 39.82 44.42 25.64
C LEU A 29 40.91 44.54 26.73
N GLY A 30 41.11 45.74 27.28
CA GLY A 30 42.07 46.04 28.35
C GLY A 30 42.94 47.29 28.11
N ASP A 31 43.90 47.55 29.02
CA ASP A 31 44.76 48.76 29.01
C ASP A 31 45.93 48.70 28.02
N ARG A 32 46.19 47.53 27.40
CA ARG A 32 47.24 47.34 26.38
C ARG A 32 46.82 46.36 25.29
N PHE A 33 47.25 46.65 24.07
CA PHE A 33 47.12 45.77 22.91
C PHE A 33 48.45 45.11 22.58
N SER A 34 48.41 43.79 22.42
CA SER A 34 49.52 42.96 21.97
C SER A 34 49.11 42.26 20.68
N TRP A 35 49.87 42.48 19.60
CA TRP A 35 49.64 41.80 18.32
C TRP A 35 49.75 40.29 18.42
N LYS A 36 50.62 39.80 19.31
CA LYS A 36 50.78 38.38 19.60
C LYS A 36 49.53 37.81 20.27
N ASP A 37 49.00 38.49 21.30
CA ASP A 37 47.81 38.04 22.01
C ASP A 37 46.54 38.15 21.16
N PHE A 38 46.42 39.19 20.36
CA PHE A 38 45.31 39.34 19.40
C PHE A 38 45.33 38.21 18.38
N TYR A 39 46.50 37.92 17.79
CA TYR A 39 46.64 36.84 16.81
C TYR A 39 46.42 35.45 17.43
N ASP A 40 46.90 35.21 18.65
CA ASP A 40 46.68 33.95 19.35
C ASP A 40 45.20 33.77 19.75
N ARG A 41 44.51 34.84 20.13
CA ARG A 41 43.05 34.81 20.39
C ARG A 41 42.25 34.65 19.12
N LEU A 42 42.62 35.33 18.04
CA LEU A 42 41.98 35.20 16.73
C LEU A 42 42.16 33.78 16.18
N LYS A 43 43.37 33.20 16.28
CA LYS A 43 43.64 31.80 15.93
C LYS A 43 42.79 30.84 16.75
N LYS A 44 42.71 31.04 18.07
CA LYS A 44 41.87 30.20 18.95
C LYS A 44 40.38 30.36 18.61
N ALA A 45 39.91 31.56 18.32
CA ALA A 45 38.54 31.82 17.92
C ALA A 45 38.20 31.19 16.57
N ILE A 46 39.09 31.30 15.58
CA ILE A 46 38.96 30.64 14.27
C ILE A 46 38.98 29.12 14.44
N LEU A 47 39.89 28.57 15.24
CA LEU A 47 39.96 27.13 15.50
C LEU A 47 38.68 26.63 16.18
N ASN A 48 38.21 27.33 17.22
CA ASN A 48 36.96 27.00 17.90
C ASN A 48 35.75 27.11 16.96
N PHE A 49 35.71 28.15 16.13
CA PHE A 49 34.69 28.32 15.10
C PHE A 49 34.72 27.16 14.12
N LEU A 50 35.90 26.76 13.61
CA LEU A 50 36.03 25.62 12.69
C LEU A 50 35.61 24.32 13.36
N ILE A 51 36.00 24.06 14.61
CA ILE A 51 35.60 22.86 15.35
C ILE A 51 34.07 22.79 15.51
N VAL A 52 33.42 23.88 15.92
CA VAL A 52 31.96 23.93 16.06
C VAL A 52 31.26 23.86 14.70
N PHE A 53 31.74 24.61 13.72
CA PHE A 53 31.19 24.63 12.36
C PHE A 53 31.28 23.26 11.69
N PHE A 54 32.44 22.61 11.74
CA PHE A 54 32.59 21.24 11.23
C PHE A 54 31.81 20.23 12.05
N GLY A 55 31.71 20.38 13.37
CA GLY A 55 30.87 19.52 14.22
C GLY A 55 29.40 19.57 13.82
N VAL A 56 28.85 20.77 13.62
CA VAL A 56 27.48 20.99 13.15
C VAL A 56 27.30 20.51 11.71
N LEU A 57 28.27 20.77 10.83
CA LEU A 57 28.21 20.35 9.42
C LEU A 57 28.30 18.82 9.26
N VAL A 58 29.12 18.15 10.09
CA VAL A 58 29.16 16.68 10.17
C VAL A 58 27.85 16.15 10.74
N SER A 59 27.28 16.76 11.78
CA SER A 59 25.96 16.38 12.32
C SER A 59 24.89 16.45 11.25
N PHE A 60 24.77 17.58 10.54
CA PHE A 60 23.82 17.73 9.44
C PHE A 60 24.09 16.77 8.29
N GLY A 61 25.36 16.51 7.96
CA GLY A 61 25.74 15.54 6.94
C GLY A 61 25.41 14.08 7.32
N VAL A 62 25.44 13.76 8.62
CA VAL A 62 25.01 12.44 9.15
C VAL A 62 23.48 12.36 9.21
N GLU A 63 22.80 13.41 9.69
CA GLU A 63 21.33 13.48 9.74
C GLU A 63 20.68 13.40 8.36
N GLN A 64 21.22 14.13 7.37
CA GLN A 64 20.72 14.08 5.99
C GLN A 64 20.90 12.69 5.37
N LYS A 65 22.00 12.00 5.70
CA LYS A 65 22.27 10.62 5.22
C LYS A 65 21.48 9.57 5.99
N GLY A 66 21.22 9.79 7.27
CA GLY A 66 20.32 8.98 8.09
C GLY A 66 18.90 9.04 7.53
N ALA A 67 18.38 10.24 7.27
CA ALA A 67 17.08 10.43 6.64
C ALA A 67 16.95 9.74 5.28
N GLU A 68 17.97 9.85 4.39
CA GLU A 68 17.98 9.13 3.11
C GLU A 68 18.02 7.60 3.26
N SER A 69 18.60 7.08 4.35
CA SER A 69 18.67 5.65 4.64
C SER A 69 17.34 5.13 5.19
N ASP A 70 16.72 5.88 6.11
CA ASP A 70 15.41 5.56 6.68
C ASP A 70 14.32 5.59 5.59
N ASP A 71 14.38 6.56 4.67
CA ASP A 71 13.50 6.64 3.50
C ASP A 71 13.67 5.43 2.55
N ARG A 72 14.88 4.86 2.47
CA ARG A 72 15.16 3.66 1.65
C ARG A 72 14.60 2.41 2.32
N GLU A 73 14.83 2.23 3.61
CA GLU A 73 14.33 1.07 4.36
C GLU A 73 12.80 1.05 4.33
N SER A 74 12.16 2.20 4.61
CA SER A 74 10.71 2.36 4.50
C SER A 74 10.18 2.09 3.07
N ASN A 75 10.91 2.47 2.02
CA ASN A 75 10.54 2.14 0.64
C ASN A 75 10.60 0.63 0.38
N ILE A 76 11.64 -0.07 0.84
CA ILE A 76 11.75 -1.53 0.69
C ILE A 76 10.64 -2.24 1.47
N GLU A 77 10.33 -1.79 2.68
CA GLU A 77 9.21 -2.32 3.48
C GLU A 77 7.86 -2.15 2.76
N ASN A 78 7.62 -1.00 2.13
CA ASN A 78 6.41 -0.76 1.32
C ASN A 78 6.32 -1.71 0.12
N LEU A 79 7.45 -1.99 -0.55
CA LEU A 79 7.49 -2.94 -1.67
C LEU A 79 7.21 -4.37 -1.21
N ILE A 80 7.80 -4.78 -0.09
CA ILE A 80 7.57 -6.07 0.56
C ILE A 80 6.10 -6.20 0.96
N GLY A 81 5.54 -5.17 1.60
CA GLY A 81 4.14 -5.13 2.01
C GLY A 81 3.18 -5.26 0.82
N LEU A 82 3.41 -4.49 -0.27
CA LEU A 82 2.61 -4.60 -1.49
C LEU A 82 2.68 -6.00 -2.11
N ARG A 83 3.88 -6.60 -2.15
CA ARG A 83 4.06 -7.95 -2.68
C ARG A 83 3.29 -8.97 -1.85
N ASP A 84 3.36 -8.88 -0.52
CA ASP A 84 2.72 -9.82 0.38
C ASP A 84 1.19 -9.65 0.38
N GLU A 85 0.71 -8.42 0.21
CA GLU A 85 -0.70 -8.14 -0.07
C GLU A 85 -1.14 -8.76 -1.40
N LEU A 86 -0.40 -8.57 -2.50
CA LEU A 86 -0.72 -9.20 -3.79
C LEU A 86 -0.74 -10.72 -3.70
N LYS A 87 0.17 -11.34 -2.93
CA LYS A 87 0.13 -12.79 -2.65
C LYS A 87 -1.14 -13.19 -1.91
N SER A 88 -1.58 -12.37 -0.95
CA SER A 88 -2.83 -12.58 -0.22
C SER A 88 -4.05 -12.43 -1.14
N MET A 89 -4.05 -11.42 -2.01
CA MET A 89 -5.08 -11.22 -3.04
C MET A 89 -5.14 -12.41 -4.00
N ARG A 90 -4.00 -12.95 -4.42
CA ARG A 90 -3.95 -14.15 -5.27
C ARG A 90 -4.60 -15.35 -4.58
N THR A 91 -4.27 -15.60 -3.32
CA THR A 91 -4.87 -16.70 -2.55
C THR A 91 -6.37 -16.51 -2.42
N TYR A 92 -6.81 -15.32 -2.01
CA TYR A 92 -8.23 -14.97 -1.91
C TYR A 92 -8.97 -15.14 -3.24
N THR A 93 -8.37 -14.68 -4.35
CA THR A 93 -8.94 -14.80 -5.71
C THR A 93 -9.10 -16.27 -6.10
N GLY A 94 -8.11 -17.11 -5.78
CA GLY A 94 -8.18 -18.55 -6.02
C GLY A 94 -9.29 -19.24 -5.24
N GLU A 95 -9.35 -19.01 -3.92
CA GLU A 95 -10.38 -19.56 -3.04
C GLU A 95 -11.79 -19.12 -3.45
N TYR A 96 -11.96 -17.83 -3.75
CA TYR A 96 -13.23 -17.29 -4.24
C TYR A 96 -13.65 -17.93 -5.57
N LYS A 97 -12.71 -18.10 -6.51
CA LYS A 97 -12.97 -18.77 -7.79
C LYS A 97 -13.41 -20.21 -7.59
N GLU A 98 -12.75 -20.96 -6.72
CA GLU A 98 -13.11 -22.36 -6.42
C GLU A 98 -14.53 -22.47 -5.87
N GLN A 99 -14.90 -21.58 -4.93
CA GLN A 99 -16.25 -21.50 -4.42
C GLN A 99 -17.26 -21.16 -5.52
N LEU A 100 -16.95 -20.18 -6.37
CA LEU A 100 -17.83 -19.74 -7.44
C LEU A 100 -18.05 -20.83 -8.50
N VAL A 101 -16.99 -21.58 -8.84
CA VAL A 101 -17.07 -22.76 -9.72
C VAL A 101 -17.98 -23.81 -9.11
N TRP A 102 -17.80 -24.12 -7.82
CA TRP A 102 -18.64 -25.10 -7.13
C TRP A 102 -20.12 -24.69 -7.11
N VAL A 103 -20.42 -23.44 -6.77
CA VAL A 103 -21.79 -22.89 -6.78
C VAL A 103 -22.38 -22.91 -8.18
N SER A 104 -21.63 -22.44 -9.18
CA SER A 104 -22.07 -22.41 -10.58
C SER A 104 -22.37 -23.82 -11.09
N ASP A 105 -21.50 -24.80 -10.82
CA ASP A 105 -21.71 -26.19 -11.21
C ASP A 105 -22.91 -26.83 -10.52
N MET A 106 -23.12 -26.55 -9.24
CA MET A 106 -24.30 -27.01 -8.50
C MET A 106 -25.58 -26.54 -9.20
N TYR A 107 -25.67 -25.26 -9.52
CA TYR A 107 -26.83 -24.67 -10.18
C TYR A 107 -26.96 -25.05 -11.67
N LYS A 108 -25.85 -25.23 -12.38
CA LYS A 108 -25.82 -25.73 -13.76
C LYS A 108 -26.36 -27.15 -13.84
N LYS A 109 -26.02 -28.01 -12.88
CA LYS A 109 -26.63 -29.35 -12.77
C LYS A 109 -28.14 -29.27 -12.59
N GLN A 110 -28.63 -28.35 -11.75
CA GLN A 110 -30.07 -28.11 -11.58
C GLN A 110 -30.73 -27.60 -12.87
N TYR A 111 -30.08 -26.69 -13.58
CA TYR A 111 -30.56 -26.16 -14.86
C TYR A 111 -30.69 -27.25 -15.93
N LEU A 112 -29.67 -28.11 -16.08
CA LEU A 112 -29.64 -29.15 -17.10
C LEU A 112 -30.71 -30.22 -16.86
N LYS A 113 -30.99 -30.51 -15.59
CA LYS A 113 -31.99 -31.48 -15.15
C LYS A 113 -33.41 -30.92 -15.07
N TRP A 114 -33.61 -29.65 -15.40
CA TRP A 114 -34.85 -28.92 -15.13
C TRP A 114 -36.12 -29.60 -15.68
N GLU A 115 -36.03 -30.28 -16.81
CA GLU A 115 -37.18 -30.92 -17.48
C GLU A 115 -37.33 -32.42 -17.13
N GLU A 116 -36.44 -33.00 -16.33
CA GLU A 116 -36.48 -34.44 -16.01
C GLU A 116 -37.67 -34.79 -15.11
N ASP A 117 -38.37 -35.89 -15.41
CA ASP A 117 -39.50 -36.37 -14.62
C ASP A 117 -39.12 -37.08 -13.31
N ASN A 118 -38.68 -36.31 -12.32
CA ASN A 118 -38.26 -36.78 -11.01
C ASN A 118 -38.79 -35.86 -9.89
N ASP A 119 -39.44 -36.44 -8.88
CA ASP A 119 -40.05 -35.70 -7.75
C ASP A 119 -39.02 -34.99 -6.87
N SER A 120 -37.77 -35.47 -6.83
CA SER A 120 -36.69 -34.89 -6.04
C SER A 120 -35.66 -34.13 -6.89
N ILE A 121 -36.03 -33.70 -8.10
CA ILE A 121 -35.08 -33.12 -9.06
C ILE A 121 -34.33 -31.89 -8.54
N PHE A 122 -35.00 -31.10 -7.69
CA PHE A 122 -34.45 -29.90 -7.05
C PHE A 122 -33.73 -30.17 -5.72
N VAL A 123 -33.54 -31.44 -5.36
CA VAL A 123 -32.93 -31.85 -4.09
C VAL A 123 -31.68 -32.68 -4.37
N VAL A 124 -30.60 -32.33 -3.69
CA VAL A 124 -29.35 -33.08 -3.67
C VAL A 124 -29.34 -33.93 -2.40
N PHE A 125 -28.98 -35.21 -2.56
CA PHE A 125 -28.79 -36.16 -1.47
C PHE A 125 -27.29 -36.39 -1.29
N GLU A 126 -26.81 -36.21 -0.08
CA GLU A 126 -25.44 -36.47 0.37
C GLU A 126 -25.47 -37.43 1.56
N GLU A 127 -24.30 -37.94 1.98
CA GLU A 127 -24.22 -38.93 3.08
C GLU A 127 -24.86 -38.42 4.37
N ASP A 128 -24.71 -37.12 4.67
CA ASP A 128 -25.18 -36.50 5.91
C ASP A 128 -26.60 -35.91 5.81
N GLY A 129 -27.27 -36.01 4.66
CA GLY A 129 -28.65 -35.54 4.52
C GLY A 129 -29.05 -35.11 3.12
N ARG A 130 -29.99 -34.16 3.06
CA ARG A 130 -30.48 -33.61 1.80
C ARG A 130 -30.65 -32.10 1.91
N TYR A 131 -30.35 -31.40 0.82
CA TYR A 131 -30.61 -29.96 0.69
C TYR A 131 -31.15 -29.65 -0.70
N ALA A 132 -31.83 -28.52 -0.84
CA ALA A 132 -32.23 -28.03 -2.16
C ALA A 132 -31.28 -26.88 -2.54
N PRO A 133 -30.54 -26.92 -3.66
CA PRO A 133 -29.66 -25.82 -4.03
C PRO A 133 -30.34 -24.45 -4.01
N PHE A 134 -31.61 -24.38 -4.38
CA PHE A 134 -32.38 -23.14 -4.34
C PHE A 134 -32.73 -22.61 -2.95
N SER A 135 -32.53 -23.38 -1.86
CA SER A 135 -32.64 -22.82 -0.50
C SER A 135 -31.56 -21.78 -0.22
N PHE A 136 -30.45 -21.83 -0.97
CA PHE A 136 -29.35 -20.89 -0.88
C PHE A 136 -29.39 -19.82 -1.97
N TYR A 137 -30.46 -19.73 -2.77
CA TYR A 137 -30.50 -18.83 -3.93
C TYR A 137 -30.37 -17.36 -3.57
N THR A 138 -30.74 -16.96 -2.35
CA THR A 138 -30.58 -15.57 -1.89
C THR A 138 -29.21 -15.30 -1.26
N SER A 139 -28.35 -16.32 -1.15
CA SER A 139 -26.99 -16.17 -0.63
C SER A 139 -26.15 -15.40 -1.65
N ARG A 140 -25.27 -14.54 -1.12
CA ARG A 140 -24.33 -13.76 -1.90
C ARG A 140 -23.08 -13.49 -1.08
N ASP A 141 -21.95 -13.54 -1.77
CA ASP A 141 -20.65 -13.20 -1.23
C ASP A 141 -19.92 -12.34 -2.27
N PRO A 142 -20.02 -11.00 -2.16
CA PRO A 142 -19.37 -10.09 -3.10
C PRO A 142 -17.84 -10.22 -3.00
N PHE A 143 -17.14 -10.12 -4.13
CA PHE A 143 -15.69 -10.16 -4.16
C PHE A 143 -15.09 -8.91 -3.49
N ASP A 144 -14.24 -9.10 -2.48
CA ASP A 144 -13.62 -8.04 -1.68
C ASP A 144 -12.19 -8.43 -1.25
N PRO A 145 -11.20 -8.30 -2.15
CA PRO A 145 -9.83 -8.70 -1.85
C PRO A 145 -9.13 -7.71 -0.90
N PRO A 146 -8.08 -8.15 -0.16
CA PRO A 146 -7.34 -7.29 0.75
C PRO A 146 -6.63 -6.13 0.02
N ARG A 147 -6.62 -4.96 0.66
CA ARG A 147 -6.11 -3.69 0.09
C ARG A 147 -5.51 -2.73 1.13
N VAL A 148 -5.21 -3.24 2.32
CA VAL A 148 -4.76 -2.47 3.49
C VAL A 148 -3.46 -1.74 3.23
N VAL A 149 -2.45 -2.43 2.69
CA VAL A 149 -1.13 -1.87 2.42
C VAL A 149 -1.23 -0.83 1.31
N TYR A 150 -1.90 -1.17 0.20
CA TYR A 150 -2.12 -0.23 -0.89
C TYR A 150 -2.79 1.07 -0.42
N ASP A 151 -3.86 0.96 0.37
CA ASP A 151 -4.58 2.14 0.88
C ASP A 151 -3.70 2.95 1.85
N ALA A 152 -2.91 2.29 2.70
CA ALA A 152 -1.99 2.95 3.62
C ALA A 152 -0.93 3.78 2.89
N ILE A 153 -0.23 3.19 1.91
CA ILE A 153 0.84 3.89 1.18
C ILE A 153 0.30 5.01 0.26
N LYS A 154 -0.96 4.89 -0.17
CA LYS A 154 -1.64 5.93 -0.94
C LYS A 154 -2.03 7.09 -0.05
N LEU A 155 -2.49 6.81 1.17
CA LEU A 155 -2.90 7.80 2.16
C LEU A 155 -1.72 8.59 2.74
N ASP A 156 -0.62 7.92 3.06
CA ASP A 156 0.58 8.55 3.63
C ASP A 156 1.47 9.23 2.57
N GLY A 157 1.14 9.07 1.28
CA GLY A 157 1.83 9.68 0.15
C GLY A 157 3.15 8.99 -0.24
N THR A 158 3.50 7.87 0.38
CA THR A 158 4.70 7.08 0.04
C THR A 158 4.57 6.36 -1.30
N PHE A 159 3.35 6.21 -1.83
CA PHE A 159 3.08 5.70 -3.17
C PHE A 159 3.91 6.38 -4.27
N ARG A 160 4.22 7.68 -4.11
CA ARG A 160 5.05 8.43 -5.07
C ARG A 160 6.48 7.88 -5.22
N PHE A 161 6.95 7.09 -4.24
CA PHE A 161 8.29 6.53 -4.20
C PHE A 161 8.44 5.18 -4.94
N LEU A 162 7.34 4.61 -5.43
CA LEU A 162 7.35 3.37 -6.23
C LEU A 162 7.98 3.57 -7.62
N GLY A 163 8.04 4.82 -8.10
CA GLY A 163 8.44 5.12 -9.47
C GLY A 163 7.30 4.90 -10.48
N PRO A 164 7.45 5.41 -11.71
CA PRO A 164 6.34 5.52 -12.66
C PRO A 164 5.81 4.18 -13.18
N GLU A 165 6.68 3.22 -13.47
CA GLU A 165 6.27 1.91 -14.01
C GLU A 165 5.56 1.07 -12.95
N LEU A 166 6.17 0.91 -11.77
CA LEU A 166 5.57 0.16 -10.68
C LEU A 166 4.28 0.84 -10.19
N GLY A 167 4.27 2.16 -10.03
CA GLY A 167 3.08 2.91 -9.66
C GLY A 167 1.93 2.71 -10.66
N ARG A 168 2.20 2.63 -11.97
CA ARG A 168 1.16 2.31 -12.96
C ARG A 168 0.63 0.88 -12.81
N ARG A 169 1.50 -0.10 -12.57
CA ARG A 169 1.11 -1.50 -12.37
C ARG A 169 0.23 -1.69 -11.14
N VAL A 170 0.66 -1.12 -10.02
CA VAL A 170 -0.09 -1.15 -8.75
C VAL A 170 -1.44 -0.45 -8.94
N ASN A 171 -1.48 0.77 -9.47
CA ASN A 171 -2.75 1.45 -9.76
C ASN A 171 -3.68 0.61 -10.64
N ARG A 172 -3.15 -0.07 -11.66
CA ARG A 172 -3.97 -0.92 -12.55
C ARG A 172 -4.53 -2.14 -11.82
N THR A 173 -3.81 -2.74 -10.88
CA THR A 173 -4.29 -3.93 -10.15
C THR A 173 -5.33 -3.59 -9.08
N TYR A 174 -5.19 -2.44 -8.42
CA TYR A 174 -6.04 -2.06 -7.28
C TYR A 174 -7.17 -1.09 -7.65
N ASP A 175 -6.93 -0.18 -8.60
CA ASP A 175 -7.92 0.83 -9.03
C ASP A 175 -8.31 0.67 -10.52
N GLY A 176 -7.86 -0.41 -11.17
CA GLY A 176 -8.14 -0.65 -12.58
C GLY A 176 -9.55 -1.18 -12.84
N THR A 177 -9.91 -1.17 -14.12
CA THR A 177 -11.25 -1.57 -14.59
C THR A 177 -11.54 -3.05 -14.35
N GLN A 178 -10.54 -3.91 -14.41
CA GLN A 178 -10.74 -5.36 -14.25
C GLN A 178 -11.25 -5.70 -12.85
N LEU A 179 -10.55 -5.26 -11.80
CA LEU A 179 -10.99 -5.46 -10.42
C LEU A 179 -12.36 -4.80 -10.18
N LYS A 180 -12.56 -3.58 -10.70
CA LYS A 180 -13.85 -2.90 -10.61
C LYS A 180 -14.99 -3.73 -11.20
N TYR A 181 -14.82 -4.32 -12.38
CA TYR A 181 -15.85 -5.15 -13.00
C TYR A 181 -16.14 -6.42 -12.21
N ILE A 182 -15.13 -7.07 -11.63
CA ILE A 182 -15.34 -8.25 -10.77
C ILE A 182 -16.17 -7.87 -9.54
N ILE A 183 -15.81 -6.77 -8.87
CA ILE A 183 -16.55 -6.25 -7.72
C ILE A 183 -17.98 -5.90 -8.12
N GLU A 184 -18.18 -5.15 -9.20
CA GLU A 184 -19.52 -4.74 -9.67
C GLU A 184 -20.39 -5.95 -10.04
N ASN A 185 -19.82 -6.92 -10.74
CA ASN A 185 -20.53 -8.12 -11.19
C ASN A 185 -20.96 -9.01 -10.02
N THR A 186 -20.06 -9.27 -9.08
CA THR A 186 -20.35 -10.04 -7.85
C THR A 186 -21.18 -9.23 -6.85
N ALA A 187 -21.26 -7.91 -7.04
CA ALA A 187 -22.02 -7.03 -6.20
C ALA A 187 -23.40 -6.67 -6.75
N SER A 188 -23.48 -5.60 -7.54
CA SER A 188 -24.75 -5.05 -8.02
C SER A 188 -25.42 -5.96 -9.03
N GLU A 189 -24.66 -6.51 -9.99
CA GLU A 189 -25.26 -7.30 -11.08
C GLU A 189 -25.85 -8.60 -10.55
N GLU A 190 -25.10 -9.38 -9.75
CA GLU A 190 -25.62 -10.62 -9.17
C GLU A 190 -26.85 -10.37 -8.28
N LYS A 191 -26.86 -9.26 -7.53
CA LYS A 191 -27.99 -8.89 -6.66
C LYS A 191 -29.30 -8.79 -7.45
N THR A 192 -29.26 -8.35 -8.70
CA THR A 192 -30.47 -8.23 -9.53
C THR A 192 -31.17 -9.58 -9.69
N TYR A 193 -30.43 -10.67 -9.88
CA TYR A 193 -31.00 -12.01 -10.03
C TYR A 193 -31.62 -12.52 -8.73
N ILE A 194 -31.02 -12.20 -7.59
CA ILE A 194 -31.56 -12.51 -6.26
C ILE A 194 -32.87 -11.76 -6.02
N GLU A 195 -32.88 -10.45 -6.28
CA GLU A 195 -34.07 -9.62 -6.13
C GLU A 195 -35.21 -10.08 -7.04
N ASP A 196 -34.89 -10.50 -8.26
CA ASP A 196 -35.86 -11.01 -9.22
C ASP A 196 -36.45 -12.36 -8.79
N PHE A 197 -35.65 -13.24 -8.20
CA PHE A 197 -36.16 -14.45 -7.54
C PHE A 197 -37.09 -14.10 -6.39
N GLU A 198 -36.69 -13.21 -5.49
CA GLU A 198 -37.56 -12.79 -4.38
C GLU A 198 -38.87 -12.16 -4.85
N LYS A 199 -38.80 -11.29 -5.87
CA LYS A 199 -39.99 -10.69 -6.50
C LYS A 199 -40.88 -11.78 -7.09
N ARG A 200 -40.30 -12.80 -7.74
CA ARG A 200 -41.07 -13.92 -8.28
C ARG A 200 -41.83 -14.67 -7.18
N VAL A 201 -41.17 -14.94 -6.06
CA VAL A 201 -41.79 -15.56 -4.88
C VAL A 201 -42.93 -14.67 -4.35
N LYS A 202 -42.63 -13.40 -4.07
CA LYS A 202 -43.56 -12.43 -3.46
C LYS A 202 -44.79 -12.15 -4.34
N ASN A 203 -44.61 -12.05 -5.65
CA ASN A 203 -45.65 -11.54 -6.56
C ASN A 203 -46.40 -12.66 -7.32
N LYS A 204 -45.89 -13.90 -7.32
CA LYS A 204 -46.56 -15.01 -7.98
C LYS A 204 -46.75 -16.21 -7.05
N TRP A 205 -45.67 -16.74 -6.50
CA TRP A 205 -45.73 -18.01 -5.77
C TRP A 205 -46.61 -17.91 -4.54
N VAL A 206 -46.58 -16.79 -3.81
CA VAL A 206 -47.45 -16.54 -2.64
C VAL A 206 -48.95 -16.66 -2.96
N PHE A 207 -49.37 -16.42 -4.20
CA PHE A 207 -50.77 -16.55 -4.61
C PHE A 207 -51.13 -17.95 -5.12
N ASP A 208 -50.15 -18.70 -5.62
CA ASP A 208 -50.37 -19.97 -6.29
C ASP A 208 -50.03 -21.21 -5.42
N ILE A 209 -49.18 -21.04 -4.40
CA ILE A 209 -48.69 -22.10 -3.51
C ILE A 209 -49.15 -21.81 -2.08
N ASP A 210 -49.78 -22.81 -1.44
CA ASP A 210 -50.39 -22.72 -0.11
C ASP A 210 -49.40 -22.29 0.99
N LYS A 211 -48.18 -22.86 0.97
CA LYS A 211 -47.14 -22.55 1.95
C LYS A 211 -45.78 -22.33 1.31
N ILE A 212 -45.27 -21.10 1.42
CA ILE A 212 -43.92 -20.74 0.99
C ILE A 212 -42.92 -21.10 2.10
N ALA A 213 -41.98 -22.00 1.78
CA ALA A 213 -40.90 -22.41 2.66
C ALA A 213 -39.66 -22.78 1.83
N THR A 214 -39.13 -21.82 1.07
CA THR A 214 -38.02 -22.01 0.12
C THR A 214 -36.74 -22.54 0.77
N GLU A 215 -36.59 -22.38 2.08
CA GLU A 215 -35.50 -22.91 2.88
C GLU A 215 -35.56 -24.43 3.12
N LYS A 216 -36.70 -25.09 2.86
CA LYS A 216 -36.90 -26.52 3.15
C LYS A 216 -36.87 -27.35 1.88
N SER A 217 -36.08 -28.42 1.85
CA SER A 217 -36.09 -29.37 0.71
C SER A 217 -37.48 -29.93 0.39
N GLN A 218 -38.33 -30.12 1.41
CA GLN A 218 -39.68 -30.63 1.21
C GLN A 218 -40.55 -29.70 0.37
N PHE A 219 -40.39 -28.37 0.51
CA PHE A 219 -41.11 -27.40 -0.31
C PHE A 219 -40.81 -27.60 -1.80
N TRP A 220 -39.55 -27.86 -2.15
CA TRP A 220 -39.12 -28.06 -3.53
C TRP A 220 -39.64 -29.38 -4.12
N ILE A 221 -39.77 -30.42 -3.30
CA ILE A 221 -40.37 -31.71 -3.68
C ILE A 221 -41.87 -31.52 -3.93
N ASP A 222 -42.59 -30.97 -2.95
CA ASP A 222 -44.05 -30.84 -2.99
C ASP A 222 -44.52 -29.95 -4.16
N ASN A 223 -43.73 -28.93 -4.51
CA ASN A 223 -44.07 -27.95 -5.55
C ASN A 223 -43.31 -28.15 -6.86
N ARG A 224 -42.59 -29.27 -7.01
CA ARG A 224 -41.72 -29.56 -8.16
C ARG A 224 -42.39 -29.31 -9.52
N LYS A 225 -43.62 -29.80 -9.72
CA LYS A 225 -44.36 -29.67 -10.99
C LYS A 225 -44.75 -28.23 -11.31
N TYR A 226 -45.04 -27.43 -10.28
CA TYR A 226 -45.33 -26.01 -10.44
C TYR A 226 -44.05 -25.25 -10.79
N ILE A 227 -42.97 -25.50 -10.04
CA ILE A 227 -41.68 -24.81 -10.20
C ILE A 227 -41.06 -25.10 -11.57
N GLN A 228 -41.11 -26.34 -12.07
CA GLN A 228 -40.59 -26.65 -13.40
C GLN A 228 -41.31 -25.90 -14.53
N LYS A 229 -42.61 -25.64 -14.38
CA LYS A 229 -43.39 -24.83 -15.33
C LYS A 229 -43.04 -23.35 -15.26
N ASP A 230 -42.31 -22.92 -14.23
CA ASP A 230 -41.86 -21.55 -14.06
C ASP A 230 -40.66 -21.23 -14.97
N LYS A 231 -40.99 -20.87 -16.21
CA LYS A 231 -39.99 -20.44 -17.20
C LYS A 231 -39.23 -19.18 -16.78
N TYR A 232 -39.82 -18.33 -15.92
CA TYR A 232 -39.15 -17.12 -15.45
C TYR A 232 -38.01 -17.50 -14.50
N LEU A 233 -38.25 -18.39 -13.53
CA LEU A 233 -37.19 -18.87 -12.64
C LEU A 233 -36.09 -19.59 -13.42
N LYS A 234 -36.47 -20.45 -14.38
CA LYS A 234 -35.50 -21.15 -15.23
C LYS A 234 -34.59 -20.18 -16.00
N TYR A 235 -35.18 -19.12 -16.56
CA TYR A 235 -34.42 -18.08 -17.29
C TYR A 235 -33.53 -17.25 -16.36
N ASN A 236 -34.05 -16.85 -15.20
CA ASN A 236 -33.27 -16.13 -14.18
C ASN A 236 -32.05 -16.94 -13.73
N LEU A 237 -32.23 -18.25 -13.50
CA LEU A 237 -31.15 -19.19 -13.18
C LEU A 237 -30.10 -19.25 -14.29
N LEU A 238 -30.51 -19.38 -15.56
CA LEU A 238 -29.59 -19.38 -16.70
C LEU A 238 -28.73 -18.11 -16.72
N LYS A 239 -29.37 -16.95 -16.60
CA LYS A 239 -28.66 -15.65 -16.65
C LYS A 239 -27.68 -15.49 -15.50
N ARG A 240 -28.01 -15.98 -14.30
CA ARG A 240 -27.09 -15.97 -13.17
C ARG A 240 -25.90 -16.91 -13.37
N ILE A 241 -26.12 -18.11 -13.94
CA ILE A 241 -25.03 -19.04 -14.30
C ILE A 241 -24.09 -18.40 -15.33
N GLU A 242 -24.62 -17.76 -16.37
CA GLU A 242 -23.81 -17.06 -17.38
C GLU A 242 -22.98 -15.92 -16.75
N LEU A 243 -23.55 -15.18 -15.79
CA LEU A 243 -22.81 -14.15 -15.04
C LEU A 243 -21.64 -14.77 -14.26
N TRP A 244 -21.87 -15.89 -13.56
CA TRP A 244 -20.80 -16.57 -12.83
C TRP A 244 -19.71 -17.11 -13.75
N GLU A 245 -20.07 -17.69 -14.90
CA GLU A 245 -19.09 -18.14 -15.90
C GLU A 245 -18.23 -16.97 -16.42
N GLN A 246 -18.84 -15.79 -16.63
CA GLN A 246 -18.11 -14.57 -16.97
C GLN A 246 -17.16 -14.13 -15.83
N ILE A 247 -17.65 -14.09 -14.58
CA ILE A 247 -16.83 -13.70 -13.42
C ILE A 247 -15.65 -14.66 -13.25
N ILE A 248 -15.84 -15.97 -13.43
CA ILE A 248 -14.76 -16.96 -13.38
C ILE A 248 -13.66 -16.62 -14.38
N GLY A 249 -14.02 -16.28 -15.62
CA GLY A 249 -13.05 -15.83 -16.63
C GLY A 249 -12.33 -14.54 -16.23
N GLN A 250 -13.05 -13.57 -15.63
CA GLN A 250 -12.45 -12.33 -15.13
C GLN A 250 -11.45 -12.60 -13.99
N LEU A 251 -11.76 -13.54 -13.09
CA LEU A 251 -10.88 -13.95 -11.98
C LEU A 251 -9.60 -14.63 -12.50
N ASP A 252 -9.69 -15.43 -13.56
CA ASP A 252 -8.52 -16.03 -14.21
C ASP A 252 -7.59 -14.96 -14.82
N GLU A 253 -8.16 -14.02 -15.58
CA GLU A 253 -7.39 -12.90 -16.12
C GLU A 253 -6.78 -12.04 -15.00
N TYR A 254 -7.50 -11.82 -13.91
CA TYR A 254 -7.03 -11.01 -12.79
C TYR A 254 -5.88 -11.71 -12.06
N THR A 255 -5.96 -13.02 -11.91
CA THR A 255 -4.91 -13.85 -11.32
C THR A 255 -3.61 -13.78 -12.13
N ILE A 256 -3.70 -13.75 -13.47
CA ILE A 256 -2.53 -13.57 -14.35
C ILE A 256 -1.85 -12.23 -14.08
N ASP A 257 -2.64 -11.15 -14.03
CA ASP A 257 -2.13 -9.80 -13.79
C ASP A 257 -1.50 -9.65 -12.39
N VAL A 258 -2.14 -10.22 -11.36
CA VAL A 258 -1.62 -10.24 -9.98
C VAL A 258 -0.29 -11.01 -9.92
N ASN A 259 -0.21 -12.20 -10.54
CA ASN A 259 1.03 -12.98 -10.59
C ASN A 259 2.17 -12.23 -11.28
N SER A 260 1.89 -11.62 -12.43
CA SER A 260 2.90 -10.81 -13.15
C SER A 260 3.43 -9.66 -12.29
N ASN A 261 2.57 -9.03 -11.48
CA ASN A 261 2.98 -7.94 -10.60
C ASN A 261 3.74 -8.41 -9.36
N ILE A 262 3.43 -9.60 -8.83
CA ILE A 262 4.23 -10.24 -7.77
C ILE A 262 5.65 -10.49 -8.29
N GLU A 263 5.80 -11.10 -9.46
CA GLU A 263 7.10 -11.38 -10.08
C GLU A 263 7.91 -10.10 -10.33
N TYR A 264 7.22 -9.04 -10.79
CA TYR A 264 7.85 -7.74 -11.01
C TYR A 264 8.33 -7.09 -9.70
N LEU A 265 7.54 -7.15 -8.63
CA LEU A 265 7.94 -6.67 -7.31
C LEU A 265 9.10 -7.48 -6.73
N ASP A 266 9.07 -8.81 -6.85
CA ASP A 266 10.17 -9.67 -6.42
C ASP A 266 11.49 -9.29 -7.12
N SER A 267 11.44 -8.96 -8.41
CA SER A 267 12.60 -8.46 -9.17
C SER A 267 13.12 -7.13 -8.65
N ILE A 268 12.23 -6.15 -8.41
CA ILE A 268 12.62 -4.83 -7.89
C ILE A 268 13.20 -4.93 -6.48
N ILE A 269 12.58 -5.72 -5.60
CA ILE A 269 13.06 -5.91 -4.22
C ILE A 269 14.47 -6.50 -4.24
N LEU A 270 14.67 -7.54 -5.06
CA LEU A 270 15.98 -8.21 -5.19
C LEU A 270 17.06 -7.30 -5.78
N ASP A 271 16.72 -6.39 -6.69
CA ASP A 271 17.66 -5.38 -7.19
C ASP A 271 18.02 -4.35 -6.11
N LYS A 272 17.02 -3.87 -5.35
CA LYS A 272 17.21 -2.91 -4.25
C LYS A 272 18.00 -3.48 -3.06
N GLU A 273 17.86 -4.77 -2.79
CA GLU A 273 18.65 -5.49 -1.78
C GLU A 273 20.12 -5.64 -2.20
N LYS A 274 20.40 -5.76 -3.50
CA LYS A 274 21.76 -5.86 -4.05
C LYS A 274 22.45 -4.51 -4.21
N GLU A 275 21.72 -3.41 -4.12
CA GLU A 275 22.25 -2.07 -4.32
C GLU A 275 23.26 -1.69 -3.22
N ILE A 276 24.53 -1.59 -3.61
CA ILE A 276 25.62 -1.07 -2.77
C ILE A 276 25.76 0.44 -3.05
N LYS A 277 25.29 1.29 -2.11
CA LYS A 277 25.39 2.74 -2.23
C LYS A 277 26.76 3.22 -1.70
N ILE A 278 27.65 3.64 -2.59
CA ILE A 278 28.93 4.25 -2.22
C ILE A 278 28.74 5.77 -2.12
N VAL A 279 28.88 6.30 -0.91
CA VAL A 279 28.72 7.74 -0.64
C VAL A 279 30.08 8.43 -0.68
N TYR A 280 30.25 9.44 -1.54
CA TYR A 280 31.48 10.21 -1.65
C TYR A 280 31.24 11.72 -1.50
N TRP A 281 32.29 12.45 -1.11
CA TRP A 281 32.28 13.90 -0.98
C TRP A 281 33.05 14.54 -2.14
N VAL A 282 32.55 15.64 -2.67
CA VAL A 282 33.26 16.46 -3.67
C VAL A 282 33.49 17.84 -3.07
N PHE A 283 34.77 18.16 -2.83
CA PHE A 283 35.18 19.52 -2.46
C PHE A 283 35.55 20.26 -3.74
N ARG A 284 34.80 21.31 -4.09
CA ARG A 284 35.26 22.33 -5.04
C ARG A 284 35.80 23.51 -4.25
N PRO A 285 37.11 23.78 -4.25
CA PRO A 285 37.60 25.08 -3.84
C PRO A 285 37.01 26.13 -4.79
N GLN A 286 36.42 27.19 -4.24
CA GLN A 286 36.01 28.34 -5.04
C GLN A 286 37.28 28.92 -5.69
N ASP A 287 37.22 29.14 -7.01
CA ASP A 287 38.25 29.91 -7.70
C ASP A 287 38.32 31.29 -7.03
N ILE A 288 39.39 31.50 -6.25
CA ILE A 288 39.74 32.83 -5.77
C ILE A 288 40.14 33.59 -7.01
N GLY A 289 39.19 34.36 -7.57
CA GLY A 289 39.44 35.24 -8.69
C GLY A 289 40.56 36.19 -8.33
N LEU A 290 41.75 35.94 -8.89
CA LEU A 290 42.82 36.91 -9.00
C LEU A 290 42.28 38.04 -9.88
N ARG A 291 41.84 39.12 -9.25
CA ARG A 291 41.71 40.44 -9.86
C ARG A 291 43.04 41.17 -9.71
#